data_AF-A0A5Z3T478-F1
#
_entry.id   AF-A0A5Z3T478-F1
#
_cell.length_a   1.000
_cell.length_b   1.000
_cell.length_c   1.000
_cell.angle_alpha   90.00
_cell.angle_beta   90.00
_cell.angle_gamma   90.00
#
_symmetry.space_group_name_H-M   'P 1'
#
loop_
_entity.id
_entity.type
_entity.pdbx_description
1 polymer ?
#
loop_
_entity_poly.entity_id
_entity_poly.type
_entity_poly.pdbx_seq_one_letter_code
_entity_poly.pdbx_strand_id
1 'polypeptide(L)'
;MPTKHIDAAQWEQIEELTLELTRQRNQIVKESEVMKIIIDSGLSKTTKEEISRQLDYKPSCSVIIMYKINGTSVIENIAKPTVMELINSRTPGNPCMIFIYGKTCSGRSTFIKKLKEQWDIITYDNLPDPERDIISHARGNYENGNSVAVVIHASNQVAAMKKIFPEEERMLKIGEVFEHKV
;
A
#
# COMPACT_ATOMS: atom_id res chain seq x y z
N MET A 1 17.15 -22.30 3.16
CA MET A 1 18.47 -22.00 2.56
C MET A 1 18.44 -20.59 2.00
N PRO A 2 19.52 -19.80 2.12
CA PRO A 2 19.62 -18.43 1.58
C PRO A 2 19.41 -18.33 0.05
N THR A 3 19.58 -19.44 -0.66
CA THR A 3 19.41 -19.56 -2.12
C THR A 3 17.98 -19.37 -2.61
N LYS A 4 16.97 -19.38 -1.73
CA LYS A 4 15.56 -19.17 -2.15
C LYS A 4 15.29 -17.74 -2.65
N HIS A 5 16.18 -16.80 -2.35
CA HIS A 5 16.01 -15.37 -2.60
C HIS A 5 16.99 -14.81 -3.63
N ILE A 6 17.86 -15.66 -4.19
CA ILE A 6 18.78 -15.33 -5.29
C ILE A 6 18.13 -15.89 -6.56
N ASP A 7 17.96 -15.06 -7.59
CA ASP A 7 17.39 -15.53 -8.85
C ASP A 7 18.40 -16.35 -9.66
N ALA A 8 17.90 -17.08 -10.67
CA ALA A 8 18.73 -17.98 -11.46
C ALA A 8 19.87 -17.26 -12.21
N ALA A 9 19.63 -16.02 -12.66
CA ALA A 9 20.64 -15.26 -13.39
C ALA A 9 21.76 -14.76 -12.47
N GLN A 10 21.41 -14.35 -11.24
CA GLN A 10 22.38 -14.02 -10.21
C GLN A 10 23.20 -15.24 -9.79
N TRP A 11 22.56 -16.42 -9.72
CA TRP A 11 23.25 -17.65 -9.37
C TRP A 11 24.24 -18.10 -10.45
N GLU A 12 23.84 -18.02 -11.72
CA GLU A 12 24.71 -18.34 -12.87
C GLU A 12 25.98 -17.47 -12.88
N GLN A 13 25.85 -16.17 -12.57
CA GLN A 13 27.02 -15.28 -12.44
C GLN A 13 27.96 -15.68 -11.30
N ILE A 14 27.42 -16.16 -10.17
CA ILE A 14 28.23 -16.65 -9.04
C ILE A 14 28.97 -17.94 -9.45
N GLU A 15 28.32 -18.85 -10.17
CA GLU A 15 28.92 -20.08 -10.66
C GLU A 15 30.04 -19.80 -11.67
N GLU A 16 29.81 -18.91 -12.63
CA GLU A 16 30.80 -18.51 -13.62
C GLU A 16 32.06 -17.92 -12.93
N LEU A 17 31.87 -16.97 -12.01
CA LEU A 17 32.96 -16.37 -11.26
C LEU A 17 33.71 -17.41 -10.40
N THR A 18 33.00 -18.39 -9.83
CA THR A 18 33.61 -19.46 -9.04
C THR A 18 34.50 -20.36 -9.91
N LEU A 19 34.06 -20.68 -11.12
CA LEU A 19 34.84 -21.46 -12.09
C LEU A 19 36.09 -20.70 -12.54
N GLU A 20 35.96 -19.40 -12.84
CA GLU A 20 37.10 -18.55 -13.19
C GLU A 20 38.16 -18.50 -12.08
N LEU A 21 37.72 -18.27 -10.83
CA LEU A 21 38.62 -18.22 -9.67
C LEU A 21 39.28 -19.58 -9.39
N THR A 22 38.54 -20.67 -9.55
CA THR A 22 39.07 -22.04 -9.42
C THR A 22 40.17 -22.29 -10.44
N ARG A 23 39.96 -21.90 -11.70
CA ARG A 23 40.95 -22.01 -12.78
C ARG A 23 42.19 -21.15 -12.51
N GLN A 24 42.01 -19.89 -12.10
CA GLN A 24 43.11 -18.98 -11.82
C GLN A 24 43.98 -19.43 -10.63
N ARG A 25 43.36 -19.98 -9.58
CA ARG A 25 44.07 -20.43 -8.37
C ARG A 25 44.59 -21.86 -8.46
N ASN A 26 44.16 -22.63 -9.46
CA ASN A 26 44.38 -24.06 -9.55
C ASN A 26 44.00 -24.82 -8.26
N GLN A 27 42.93 -24.36 -7.61
CA GLN A 27 42.41 -24.88 -6.35
C GLN A 27 40.89 -24.77 -6.35
N ILE A 28 40.19 -25.72 -5.74
CA ILE A 28 38.74 -25.71 -5.64
C ILE A 28 38.30 -24.52 -4.79
N VAL A 29 37.56 -23.59 -5.41
CA VAL A 29 36.87 -22.50 -4.73
C VAL A 29 35.38 -22.89 -4.60
N LYS A 30 34.80 -22.69 -3.42
CA LYS A 30 33.38 -22.98 -3.19
C LYS A 30 32.52 -21.77 -3.52
N GLU A 31 31.36 -21.98 -4.15
CA GLU A 31 30.39 -20.93 -4.48
C GLU A 31 29.96 -20.15 -3.23
N SER A 32 29.86 -20.84 -2.08
CA SER A 32 29.53 -20.23 -0.80
C SER A 32 30.56 -19.21 -0.30
N GLU A 33 31.84 -19.36 -0.67
CA GLU A 33 32.90 -18.41 -0.29
C GLU A 33 32.85 -17.17 -1.19
N VAL A 34 32.67 -17.38 -2.50
CA VAL A 34 32.49 -16.31 -3.47
C VAL A 34 31.27 -15.47 -3.12
N MET A 35 30.14 -16.11 -2.82
CA MET A 35 28.91 -15.43 -2.41
C MET A 35 29.09 -14.59 -1.13
N LYS A 36 29.81 -15.10 -0.11
CA LYS A 36 30.09 -14.32 1.11
C LYS A 36 30.87 -13.05 0.81
N ILE A 37 31.93 -13.16 -0.01
CA ILE A 37 32.76 -12.01 -0.40
C ILE A 37 31.94 -10.97 -1.17
N ILE A 38 31.08 -11.42 -2.09
CA ILE A 38 30.19 -10.53 -2.85
C ILE A 38 29.21 -9.82 -1.91
N ILE A 39 28.59 -10.55 -0.98
CA ILE A 39 27.65 -9.98 0.00
C ILE A 39 28.37 -8.95 0.90
N ASP A 40 29.52 -9.29 1.47
CA ASP A 40 30.29 -8.37 2.33
C ASP A 40 30.71 -7.10 1.57
N SER A 41 31.18 -7.26 0.33
CA SER A 41 31.52 -6.14 -0.57
C SER A 41 30.28 -5.28 -0.86
N GLY A 42 29.14 -5.90 -1.17
CA GLY A 42 27.87 -5.21 -1.40
C GLY A 42 27.39 -4.45 -0.17
N LEU A 43 27.38 -5.10 1.01
CA LEU A 43 26.98 -4.48 2.28
C LEU A 43 27.87 -3.29 2.65
N SER A 44 29.17 -3.34 2.33
CA SER A 44 30.10 -2.24 2.63
C SER A 44 29.90 -0.99 1.76
N LYS A 45 29.33 -1.16 0.56
CA LYS A 45 29.19 -0.10 -0.45
C LYS A 45 27.76 0.41 -0.63
N THR A 46 26.77 -0.38 -0.23
CA THR A 46 25.36 -0.06 -0.47
C THR A 46 24.80 0.75 0.69
N THR A 47 24.29 1.95 0.42
CA THR A 47 23.62 2.77 1.44
C THR A 47 22.13 2.44 1.56
N LYS A 48 21.51 2.83 2.67
CA LYS A 48 20.06 2.66 2.88
C LYS A 48 19.24 3.39 1.81
N GLU A 49 19.72 4.55 1.39
CA GLU A 49 19.09 5.39 0.38
C GLU A 49 19.10 4.69 -0.99
N GLU A 50 20.19 4.02 -1.35
CA GLU A 50 20.31 3.29 -2.61
C GLU A 50 19.39 2.06 -2.63
N ILE A 51 19.35 1.30 -1.54
CA ILE A 51 18.38 0.20 -1.39
C ILE A 51 16.95 0.75 -1.52
N SER A 52 16.66 1.88 -0.86
CA SER A 52 15.33 2.49 -0.89
C SER A 52 14.92 2.99 -2.28
N ARG A 53 15.86 3.36 -3.15
CA ARG A 53 15.57 3.76 -4.55
C ARG A 53 15.23 2.56 -5.42
N GLN A 54 15.88 1.42 -5.19
CA GLN A 54 15.68 0.19 -5.95
C GLN A 54 14.45 -0.60 -5.49
N LEU A 55 14.05 -0.42 -4.23
CA LEU A 55 12.77 -0.89 -3.72
C LEU A 55 11.66 0.07 -4.17
N ASP A 56 11.18 -0.09 -5.41
CA ASP A 56 9.98 0.61 -5.88
C ASP A 56 8.86 0.49 -4.84
N TYR A 57 8.39 1.63 -4.31
CA TYR A 57 7.24 1.66 -3.44
C TYR A 57 6.00 1.22 -4.23
N LYS A 58 5.62 -0.04 -4.06
CA LYS A 58 4.36 -0.61 -4.55
C LYS A 58 3.40 -0.69 -3.35
N PRO A 59 2.48 0.28 -3.19
CA PRO A 59 1.49 0.19 -2.13
C PRO A 59 0.72 -1.12 -2.28
N SER A 60 0.54 -1.82 -1.18
CA SER A 60 -0.33 -3.00 -1.12
C SER A 60 -1.60 -2.73 -0.31
N CYS A 61 -1.77 -1.50 0.16
CA CYS A 61 -3.00 -1.02 0.77
C CYS A 61 -4.07 -0.78 -0.30
N SER A 62 -5.32 -0.95 0.09
CA SER A 62 -6.49 -0.69 -0.74
C SER A 62 -7.26 0.50 -0.18
N VAL A 63 -8.16 1.04 -0.99
CA VAL A 63 -8.89 2.26 -0.67
C VAL A 63 -10.38 2.06 -0.91
N ILE A 64 -11.20 2.43 0.07
CA ILE A 64 -12.65 2.57 -0.08
C ILE A 64 -12.95 4.07 -0.22
N ILE A 65 -13.72 4.46 -1.22
CA ILE A 65 -14.07 5.85 -1.47
C ILE A 65 -15.58 6.00 -1.39
N MET A 66 -16.02 7.06 -0.73
CA MET A 66 -17.40 7.51 -0.74
C MET A 66 -17.47 8.89 -1.36
N TYR A 67 -18.41 9.11 -2.26
CA TYR A 67 -18.64 10.41 -2.89
C TYR A 67 -20.11 10.51 -3.34
N LYS A 68 -20.52 11.66 -3.85
CA LYS A 68 -21.90 11.87 -4.35
C LYS A 68 -21.91 12.11 -5.86
N ILE A 69 -22.84 11.47 -6.56
CA ILE A 69 -23.20 11.78 -7.95
C ILE A 69 -24.65 12.25 -7.94
N ASN A 70 -24.91 13.49 -8.34
CA ASN A 70 -26.26 14.07 -8.36
C ASN A 70 -27.04 13.88 -7.04
N GLY A 71 -26.34 13.97 -5.89
CA GLY A 71 -26.91 13.77 -4.56
C GLY A 71 -26.91 12.32 -4.05
N THR A 72 -26.79 11.33 -4.94
CA THR A 72 -26.74 9.91 -4.59
C THR A 72 -25.36 9.51 -4.08
N SER A 73 -25.30 8.85 -2.92
CA SER A 73 -24.04 8.38 -2.35
C SER A 73 -23.54 7.12 -3.06
N VAL A 74 -22.32 7.18 -3.59
CA VAL A 74 -21.62 6.08 -4.26
C VAL A 74 -20.48 5.60 -3.38
N ILE A 75 -20.27 4.29 -3.33
CA ILE A 75 -19.17 3.65 -2.60
C ILE A 75 -18.39 2.77 -3.57
N GLU A 76 -17.08 2.99 -3.65
CA GLU A 76 -16.17 2.22 -4.50
C GLU A 76 -15.05 1.62 -3.67
N ASN A 77 -14.55 0.45 -4.07
CA ASN A 77 -13.34 -0.14 -3.52
C ASN A 77 -12.30 -0.29 -4.62
N ILE A 78 -11.14 0.33 -4.44
CA ILE A 78 -10.01 0.26 -5.37
C ILE A 78 -8.90 -0.54 -4.71
N ALA A 79 -8.53 -1.65 -5.35
CA ALA A 79 -7.49 -2.54 -4.85
C ALA A 79 -6.10 -2.02 -5.27
N LYS A 80 -5.23 -1.78 -4.29
CA LYS A 80 -3.82 -1.38 -4.52
C LYS A 80 -3.61 -0.20 -5.49
N PRO A 81 -4.37 0.90 -5.37
CA PRO A 81 -4.16 2.06 -6.24
C PRO A 81 -2.81 2.71 -5.95
N THR A 82 -2.29 3.44 -6.93
CA THR A 82 -1.34 4.52 -6.69
C THR A 82 -2.09 5.80 -6.28
N VAL A 83 -1.40 6.75 -5.65
CA VAL A 83 -2.00 8.06 -5.31
C VAL A 83 -2.44 8.80 -6.57
N MET A 84 -1.66 8.70 -7.64
CA MET A 84 -1.97 9.37 -8.91
C MET A 84 -3.20 8.77 -9.60
N GLU A 85 -3.33 7.44 -9.64
CA GLU A 85 -4.55 6.77 -10.14
C GLU A 85 -5.78 7.18 -9.33
N LEU A 86 -5.64 7.26 -8.00
CA LEU A 86 -6.70 7.68 -7.12
C LEU A 86 -7.17 9.10 -7.45
N ILE A 87 -6.25 10.07 -7.53
CA ILE A 87 -6.56 11.47 -7.84
C ILE A 87 -7.16 11.61 -9.26
N ASN A 88 -6.55 11.00 -10.27
CA ASN A 88 -6.99 11.12 -11.66
C ASN A 88 -8.36 10.50 -11.93
N SER A 89 -8.77 9.53 -11.12
CA SER A 89 -10.11 8.93 -11.21
C SER A 89 -11.23 9.84 -10.68
N ARG A 90 -10.91 11.03 -10.13
CA ARG A 90 -11.87 11.88 -9.44
C ARG A 90 -12.13 13.18 -10.19
N THR A 91 -13.38 13.62 -10.10
CA THR A 91 -13.77 14.94 -10.59
C THR A 91 -13.20 16.01 -9.65
N PRO A 92 -12.41 16.97 -10.16
CA PRO A 92 -11.89 18.07 -9.36
C PRO A 92 -13.04 18.85 -8.68
N GLY A 93 -12.85 19.22 -7.42
CA GLY A 93 -13.82 20.02 -6.66
C GLY A 93 -15.01 19.24 -6.07
N ASN A 94 -15.19 17.96 -6.41
CA ASN A 94 -16.21 17.14 -5.75
C ASN A 94 -15.64 16.55 -4.45
N PRO A 95 -16.26 16.83 -3.28
CA PRO A 95 -15.82 16.27 -2.01
C PRO A 95 -15.91 14.75 -2.02
N CYS A 96 -14.95 14.09 -1.37
CA CYS A 96 -14.97 12.65 -1.19
C CYS A 96 -14.43 12.24 0.19
N MET A 97 -14.88 11.09 0.67
CA MET A 97 -14.38 10.47 1.89
C MET A 97 -13.64 9.19 1.53
N ILE A 98 -12.36 9.12 1.89
CA ILE A 98 -11.41 8.09 1.48
C ILE A 98 -11.00 7.30 2.73
N PHE A 99 -11.08 5.98 2.67
CA PHE A 99 -10.65 5.08 3.73
C PHE A 99 -9.54 4.18 3.23
N ILE A 100 -8.36 4.30 3.83
CA ILE A 100 -7.17 3.56 3.44
C ILE A 100 -7.00 2.37 4.39
N TYR A 101 -7.02 1.15 3.86
CA TYR A 101 -6.93 -0.08 4.64
C TYR A 101 -5.92 -1.07 4.07
N GLY A 102 -5.52 -2.05 4.86
CA GLY A 102 -4.50 -3.03 4.47
C GLY A 102 -3.81 -3.65 5.69
N LYS A 103 -3.09 -4.75 5.45
CA LYS A 103 -2.27 -5.42 6.47
C LYS A 103 -1.18 -4.49 7.02
N THR A 104 -0.55 -4.87 8.13
CA THR A 104 0.67 -4.23 8.62
C THR A 104 1.72 -4.17 7.52
N CYS A 105 2.50 -3.09 7.45
CA CYS A 105 3.50 -2.83 6.41
C CYS A 105 2.95 -2.76 4.97
N SER A 106 1.66 -2.50 4.77
CA SER A 106 1.08 -2.33 3.42
C SER A 106 1.30 -0.95 2.78
N GLY A 107 1.95 -0.03 3.50
CA GLY A 107 2.26 1.31 3.01
C GLY A 107 1.19 2.37 3.26
N ARG A 108 0.20 2.12 4.14
CA ARG A 108 -0.92 3.05 4.43
C ARG A 108 -0.46 4.45 4.85
N SER A 109 0.47 4.56 5.80
CA SER A 109 1.00 5.85 6.26
C SER A 109 1.76 6.60 5.15
N THR A 110 2.52 5.88 4.32
CA THR A 110 3.18 6.46 3.14
C THR A 110 2.15 6.93 2.11
N PHE A 111 1.06 6.18 1.93
CA PHE A 111 0.00 6.51 0.99
C PHE A 111 -0.74 7.79 1.40
N ILE A 112 -1.20 7.88 2.66
CA ILE A 112 -1.92 9.07 3.13
C ILE A 112 -1.02 10.32 3.15
N LYS A 113 0.27 10.16 3.46
CA LYS A 113 1.24 11.26 3.39
C LYS A 113 1.38 11.79 1.97
N LYS A 114 1.61 10.92 0.99
CA LYS A 114 1.69 11.29 -0.44
C LYS A 114 0.37 11.87 -0.95
N LEU A 115 -0.77 11.36 -0.49
CA LEU A 115 -2.09 11.87 -0.85
C LEU A 115 -2.26 13.32 -0.38
N LYS A 116 -1.87 13.63 0.87
CA LYS A 116 -1.91 14.98 1.44
C LYS A 116 -1.00 15.97 0.70
N GLU A 117 0.14 15.50 0.20
CA GLU A 117 1.09 16.33 -0.56
C GLU A 117 0.57 16.69 -1.95
N GLN A 118 -0.32 15.88 -2.53
CA GLN A 118 -0.78 16.01 -3.92
C GLN A 118 -2.25 16.44 -4.06
N TRP A 119 -3.03 16.37 -2.98
CA TRP A 119 -4.44 16.70 -2.95
C TRP A 119 -4.76 17.48 -1.67
N ASP A 120 -5.43 18.62 -1.82
CA ASP A 120 -6.04 19.34 -0.70
C ASP A 120 -7.13 18.48 -0.04
N ILE A 121 -6.75 17.80 1.03
CA ILE A 121 -7.55 16.80 1.72
C ILE A 121 -7.24 16.78 3.22
N ILE A 122 -8.29 16.71 4.04
CA ILE A 122 -8.15 16.56 5.50
C ILE A 122 -7.76 15.11 5.78
N THR A 123 -6.70 14.90 6.56
CA THR A 123 -6.14 13.56 6.80
C THR A 123 -6.22 13.16 8.26
N TYR A 124 -6.63 11.93 8.51
CA TYR A 124 -6.63 11.28 9.81
C TYR A 124 -5.78 10.02 9.74
N ASP A 125 -4.59 10.07 10.35
CA ASP A 125 -3.65 8.94 10.48
C ASP A 125 -3.44 8.65 11.98
N ASN A 126 -3.06 7.40 12.32
CA ASN A 126 -2.85 6.92 13.69
C ASN A 126 -4.05 7.12 14.63
N LEU A 127 -5.19 6.54 14.25
CA LEU A 127 -6.41 6.60 15.06
C LEU A 127 -6.24 5.82 16.38
N PRO A 128 -6.48 6.42 17.56
CA PRO A 128 -6.67 5.65 18.79
C PRO A 128 -7.88 4.72 18.66
N ASP A 129 -7.75 3.50 19.21
CA ASP A 129 -8.89 2.60 19.38
C ASP A 129 -9.72 3.04 20.60
N PRO A 130 -11.06 3.14 20.51
CA PRO A 130 -11.88 2.86 19.33
C PRO A 130 -11.92 4.00 18.30
N GLU A 131 -11.76 3.65 17.02
CA GLU A 131 -11.68 4.59 15.90
C GLU A 131 -13.00 5.36 15.59
N ARG A 132 -14.12 5.02 16.26
CA ARG A 132 -15.49 5.44 15.90
C ARG A 132 -15.68 6.97 15.96
N ASP A 133 -15.16 7.61 16.99
CA ASP A 133 -15.34 9.05 17.19
C ASP A 133 -14.63 9.86 16.09
N ILE A 134 -13.48 9.37 15.64
CA ILE A 134 -12.71 10.03 14.57
C ILE A 134 -13.36 9.80 13.21
N ILE A 135 -13.91 8.61 12.96
CA ILE A 135 -14.68 8.37 11.74
C ILE A 135 -15.91 9.28 11.69
N SER A 136 -16.61 9.47 12.81
CA SER A 136 -17.74 10.42 12.92
C SER A 136 -17.30 11.87 12.65
N HIS A 137 -16.19 12.30 13.24
CA HIS A 137 -15.63 13.63 13.00
C HIS A 137 -15.19 13.84 11.54
N ALA A 138 -14.54 12.83 10.95
CA ALA A 138 -14.17 12.81 9.55
C ALA A 138 -15.40 12.90 8.64
N ARG A 139 -16.49 12.21 8.99
CA ARG A 139 -17.76 12.27 8.25
C ARG A 139 -18.37 13.67 8.31
N GLY A 140 -18.37 14.33 9.47
CA GLY A 140 -18.83 15.72 9.59
C GLY A 140 -18.03 16.69 8.70
N ASN A 141 -16.72 16.51 8.59
CA ASN A 141 -15.90 17.31 7.66
C ASN A 141 -16.27 17.08 6.20
N TYR A 142 -16.53 15.83 5.83
CA TYR A 142 -16.99 15.46 4.49
C TYR A 142 -18.37 16.05 4.17
N GLU A 143 -19.30 16.00 5.11
CA GLU A 143 -20.65 16.59 4.98
C GLU A 143 -20.60 18.11 4.84
N ASN A 144 -19.60 18.77 5.43
CA ASN A 144 -19.32 20.20 5.27
C ASN A 144 -18.63 20.56 3.93
N GLY A 145 -18.48 19.59 3.02
CA GLY A 145 -17.94 19.83 1.67
C GLY A 145 -16.42 19.69 1.56
N ASN A 146 -15.75 19.10 2.54
CA ASN A 146 -14.30 18.84 2.44
C ASN A 146 -14.03 17.44 1.90
N SER A 147 -12.92 17.28 1.17
CA SER A 147 -12.38 15.94 0.95
C SER A 147 -11.66 15.48 2.22
N VAL A 148 -11.85 14.21 2.59
CA VAL A 148 -11.31 13.64 3.82
C VAL A 148 -10.71 12.27 3.55
N ALA A 149 -9.54 11.97 4.11
CA ALA A 149 -8.92 10.65 4.09
C ALA A 149 -8.64 10.14 5.50
N VAL A 150 -8.94 8.87 5.75
CA VAL A 150 -8.84 8.21 7.05
C VAL A 150 -8.10 6.89 6.89
N VAL A 151 -7.02 6.69 7.65
CA VAL A 151 -6.37 5.37 7.74
C VAL A 151 -7.13 4.50 8.73
N ILE A 152 -7.57 3.32 8.28
CA ILE A 152 -8.27 2.36 9.13
C ILE A 152 -7.38 1.13 9.37
N HIS A 153 -7.35 0.66 10.62
CA HIS A 153 -6.72 -0.61 10.97
C HIS A 153 -7.63 -1.79 10.61
N ALA A 154 -7.59 -2.21 9.34
CA ALA A 154 -8.29 -3.37 8.82
C ALA A 154 -7.45 -4.10 7.77
N SER A 155 -7.38 -5.44 7.86
CA SER A 155 -6.56 -6.26 6.96
C SER A 155 -7.22 -6.62 5.63
N ASN A 156 -8.53 -6.42 5.50
CA ASN A 156 -9.33 -6.72 4.31
C ASN A 156 -10.58 -5.82 4.24
N GLN A 157 -11.26 -5.84 3.08
CA GLN A 157 -12.43 -5.00 2.81
C GLN A 157 -13.57 -5.23 3.79
N VAL A 158 -13.86 -6.48 4.15
CA VAL A 158 -14.98 -6.82 5.06
C VAL A 158 -14.74 -6.22 6.44
N ALA A 159 -13.52 -6.33 6.97
CA ALA A 159 -13.14 -5.73 8.24
C ALA A 159 -13.18 -4.20 8.19
N ALA A 160 -12.73 -3.59 7.08
CA ALA A 160 -12.80 -2.14 6.89
C ALA A 160 -14.25 -1.66 6.86
N MET A 161 -15.12 -2.32 6.09
CA MET A 161 -16.54 -1.99 5.98
C MET A 161 -17.28 -2.13 7.32
N LYS A 162 -16.91 -3.09 8.19
CA LYS A 162 -17.47 -3.22 9.55
C LYS A 162 -17.14 -2.02 10.44
N LYS A 163 -15.96 -1.41 10.25
CA LYS A 163 -15.52 -0.24 11.01
C LYS A 163 -16.11 1.06 10.48
N ILE A 164 -16.25 1.19 9.15
CA ILE A 164 -16.81 2.38 8.49
C ILE A 164 -18.32 2.50 8.73
N PHE A 165 -19.04 1.37 8.65
CA PHE A 165 -20.50 1.30 8.74
C PHE A 165 -20.91 0.39 9.91
N PRO A 166 -21.30 0.96 11.07
CA PRO A 166 -21.91 0.21 12.16
C PRO A 166 -23.20 -0.50 11.69
N GLU A 167 -23.59 -1.58 12.37
CA GLU A 167 -24.68 -2.49 11.93
C GLU A 167 -26.02 -1.80 11.63
N GLU A 168 -26.30 -0.65 12.26
CA GLU A 168 -27.51 0.15 12.05
C GLU A 168 -27.64 0.71 10.62
N GLU A 169 -26.53 1.00 9.93
CA GLU A 169 -26.53 1.46 8.52
C GLU A 169 -26.57 0.31 7.50
N ARG A 170 -26.28 -0.93 7.93
CA ARG A 170 -26.36 -2.12 7.06
C ARG A 170 -27.80 -2.55 6.81
N MET A 171 -28.67 -2.40 7.80
CA MET A 171 -30.09 -2.75 7.70
C MET A 171 -30.84 -1.85 6.71
N LEU A 172 -30.43 -0.59 6.55
CA LEU A 172 -31.05 0.36 5.62
C LEU A 172 -30.65 0.16 4.14
N LYS A 173 -29.47 -0.41 3.85
CA LYS A 173 -28.97 -0.59 2.47
C LYS A 173 -29.19 -1.99 1.87
N ILE A 174 -29.75 -2.94 2.62
CA ILE A 174 -30.20 -4.22 2.05
C ILE A 174 -31.55 -4.06 1.31
N GLY A 175 -32.29 -2.98 1.58
CA GLY A 175 -33.56 -2.67 0.91
C GLY A 175 -33.46 -1.87 -0.40
N GLU A 176 -32.30 -1.28 -0.69
CA GLU A 176 -32.08 -0.48 -1.91
C GLU A 176 -30.99 -1.12 -2.78
N VAL A 177 -31.39 -2.17 -3.50
CA VAL A 177 -30.91 -2.57 -4.84
C VAL A 177 -29.38 -2.45 -5.07
N PHE A 178 -28.64 -3.53 -4.77
CA PHE A 178 -27.38 -3.84 -5.47
C PHE A 178 -27.68 -4.72 -6.69
N GLU A 179 -28.16 -4.08 -7.76
CA GLU A 179 -28.26 -4.63 -9.13
C GLU A 179 -27.71 -3.53 -10.06
N HIS A 180 -26.78 -3.74 -11.01
CA HIS A 180 -26.31 -4.87 -11.82
C HIS A 180 -24.77 -4.79 -11.98
N LYS A 181 -24.01 -5.91 -12.00
CA LYS A 181 -23.64 -6.78 -13.14
C LYS A 181 -22.97 -6.08 -14.34
N VAL A 182 -21.81 -6.66 -14.69
CA VAL A 182 -20.92 -6.52 -15.87
C VAL A 182 -21.51 -5.78 -17.06
#